data_AF-A0A7S0Z883-F1
#
_entry.id   AF-A0A7S0Z883-F1
#
_cell.length_a   1.000
_cell.length_b   1.000
_cell.length_c   1.000
_cell.angle_alpha   90.00
_cell.angle_beta   90.00
_cell.angle_gamma   90.00
#
_symmetry.space_group_name_H-M   'P 1'
#
loop_
_entity.id
_entity.type
_entity.pdbx_description
1 polymer ?
#
loop_
_entity_poly.entity_id
_entity_poly.type
_entity_poly.pdbx_seq_one_letter_code
_entity_poly.pdbx_strand_id
1 'polypeptide(L)'
;GKALDVALVPGAVPVLPTCGGVMDPERATRVATKNASVASAYYEALACVLGCENDECLTYFKRLGDVDVFNDDKLVVFGVIETFLGLLDAPKERGDASAECARASGAMRSFVSRGFNAMATRDDCDRAMVKRFMSFVLACLRCDNASFARVAFEGVEASEPAVALQVCLSRTAEEPAAAEVYAEIKRRMS
;
A
#
# COMPACT_ATOMS: atom_id res chain seq x y z
N GLY A 1 35.77 19.78 -19.36
CA GLY A 1 34.46 20.46 -19.47
C GLY A 1 34.17 20.73 -20.92
N LYS A 2 33.10 20.14 -21.45
CA LYS A 2 32.40 20.62 -22.65
C LYS A 2 30.91 20.48 -22.34
N ALA A 3 30.24 21.62 -22.26
CA ALA A 3 28.81 21.73 -22.03
C ALA A 3 28.07 21.20 -23.26
N LEU A 4 27.09 20.33 -23.02
CA LEU A 4 26.07 19.99 -24.00
C LEU A 4 24.95 21.02 -23.84
N ASP A 5 24.84 21.91 -24.83
CA ASP A 5 23.68 22.77 -25.03
C ASP A 5 22.44 21.89 -25.24
N VAL A 6 21.54 21.89 -24.26
CA VAL A 6 20.18 21.37 -24.41
C VAL A 6 19.28 22.58 -24.63
N ALA A 7 18.87 22.78 -25.88
CA ALA A 7 17.81 23.70 -26.22
C ALA A 7 16.50 23.22 -25.57
N LEU A 8 16.01 23.94 -24.56
CA LEU A 8 14.67 23.77 -24.02
C LEU A 8 13.65 24.29 -25.04
N VAL A 9 12.91 23.39 -25.67
CA VAL A 9 11.68 23.72 -26.40
C VAL A 9 10.55 23.85 -25.35
N PRO A 10 9.90 25.02 -25.20
CA PRO A 10 8.76 25.16 -24.30
C PRO A 10 7.55 24.42 -24.90
N GLY A 11 7.06 23.40 -24.19
CA GLY A 11 5.86 22.64 -24.58
C GLY A 11 6.08 21.16 -24.88
N ALA A 12 7.30 20.64 -24.74
CA ALA A 12 7.54 19.20 -24.81
C ALA A 12 7.09 18.52 -23.50
N VAL A 13 5.91 17.92 -23.52
CA VAL A 13 5.55 16.86 -22.56
C VAL A 13 6.65 15.79 -22.68
N PRO A 14 7.29 15.34 -21.58
CA PRO A 14 8.23 14.24 -21.67
C PRO A 14 7.47 13.03 -22.19
N VAL A 15 7.76 12.64 -23.44
CA VAL A 15 7.28 11.39 -24.02
C VAL A 15 7.97 10.30 -23.23
N LEU A 16 7.24 9.73 -22.27
CA LEU A 16 7.63 8.51 -21.61
C LEU A 16 7.86 7.46 -22.71
N PRO A 17 8.98 6.72 -22.67
CA PRO A 17 9.15 5.60 -23.57
C PRO A 17 7.97 4.65 -23.31
N THR A 18 7.07 4.55 -24.27
CA THR A 18 6.04 3.51 -24.27
C THR A 18 6.77 2.19 -24.51
N CYS A 19 7.27 1.62 -23.42
CA CYS A 19 7.77 0.27 -23.39
C CYS A 19 6.58 -0.64 -23.70
N GLY A 20 6.35 -0.91 -24.98
CA GLY A 20 5.38 -1.89 -25.50
C GLY A 20 5.75 -3.34 -25.17
N GLY A 21 6.19 -3.59 -23.94
CA GLY A 21 6.28 -4.92 -23.36
C GLY A 21 5.15 -5.05 -22.35
N VAL A 22 4.18 -5.92 -22.65
CA VAL A 22 3.20 -6.40 -21.68
C VAL A 22 3.97 -6.79 -20.43
N MET A 23 3.85 -6.01 -19.36
CA MET A 23 4.63 -6.24 -18.15
C MET A 23 3.99 -7.35 -17.33
N ASP A 24 4.83 -8.23 -16.81
CA ASP A 24 4.41 -9.36 -15.99
C ASP A 24 3.98 -8.86 -14.60
N PRO A 25 2.72 -9.08 -14.16
CA PRO A 25 2.25 -8.68 -12.84
C PRO A 25 3.07 -9.27 -11.67
N GLU A 26 3.67 -10.45 -11.83
CA GLU A 26 4.56 -11.04 -10.81
C GLU A 26 5.84 -10.22 -10.63
N ARG A 27 6.26 -9.50 -11.68
CA ARG A 27 7.42 -8.62 -11.62
C ARG A 27 7.22 -7.52 -10.60
N ALA A 28 6.01 -7.00 -10.43
CA ALA A 28 5.74 -5.89 -9.54
C ALA A 28 5.96 -6.28 -8.07
N THR A 29 5.48 -7.46 -7.66
CA THR A 29 5.76 -8.03 -6.32
C THR A 29 7.26 -8.33 -6.15
N ARG A 30 7.94 -8.88 -7.17
CA ARG A 30 9.40 -9.09 -7.14
C ARG A 30 10.21 -7.80 -7.02
N VAL A 31 9.70 -6.68 -7.53
CA VAL A 31 10.35 -5.36 -7.37
C VAL A 31 10.16 -4.87 -5.94
N ALA A 32 8.94 -4.96 -5.40
CA ALA A 32 8.64 -4.61 -4.00
C ALA A 32 9.56 -5.33 -3.01
N THR A 33 9.83 -6.62 -3.22
CA THR A 33 10.71 -7.41 -2.34
C THR A 33 12.18 -7.01 -2.42
N LYS A 34 12.65 -6.58 -3.58
CA LYS A 34 14.08 -6.29 -3.82
C LYS A 34 14.44 -4.86 -3.44
N ASN A 35 13.56 -3.92 -3.72
CA ASN A 35 13.78 -2.52 -3.43
C ASN A 35 12.45 -1.75 -3.38
N ALA A 36 11.95 -1.51 -2.16
CA ALA A 36 10.67 -0.84 -1.96
C ALA A 36 10.63 0.60 -2.46
N SER A 37 11.73 1.37 -2.41
CA SER A 37 11.70 2.76 -2.91
C SER A 37 11.55 2.82 -4.42
N VAL A 38 12.20 1.89 -5.14
CA VAL A 38 11.99 1.71 -6.58
C VAL A 38 10.56 1.25 -6.87
N ALA A 39 10.01 0.36 -6.04
CA ALA A 39 8.64 -0.10 -6.18
C ALA A 39 7.63 1.05 -5.97
N SER A 40 7.75 1.84 -4.90
CA SER A 40 6.89 2.99 -4.65
C SER A 40 6.95 3.98 -5.80
N ALA A 41 8.15 4.34 -6.27
CA ALA A 41 8.31 5.24 -7.43
C ALA A 41 7.69 4.65 -8.71
N TYR A 42 7.76 3.34 -8.90
CA TYR A 42 7.13 2.65 -10.02
C TYR A 42 5.59 2.74 -9.96
N TYR A 43 4.99 2.42 -8.81
CA TYR A 43 3.52 2.48 -8.65
C TYR A 43 2.99 3.91 -8.69
N GLU A 44 3.76 4.87 -8.16
CA GLU A 44 3.46 6.29 -8.28
C GLU A 44 3.44 6.73 -9.75
N ALA A 45 4.50 6.40 -10.51
CA ALA A 45 4.56 6.72 -11.94
C ALA A 45 3.44 6.05 -12.73
N LEU A 46 3.15 4.78 -12.43
CA LEU A 46 2.07 4.03 -13.06
C LEU A 46 0.71 4.72 -12.83
N ALA A 47 0.42 5.11 -11.58
CA ALA A 47 -0.79 5.81 -11.22
C ALA A 47 -0.90 7.18 -11.90
N CYS A 48 0.19 7.96 -11.92
CA CYS A 48 0.20 9.28 -12.53
C CYS A 48 0.07 9.26 -14.07
N VAL A 49 0.58 8.22 -14.72
CA VAL A 49 0.63 8.14 -16.20
C VAL A 49 -0.60 7.44 -16.77
N LEU A 50 -1.02 6.33 -16.17
CA LEU A 50 -2.13 5.53 -16.67
C LEU A 50 -3.46 5.84 -15.99
N GLY A 51 -3.42 6.29 -14.73
CA GLY A 51 -4.63 6.60 -13.96
C GLY A 51 -5.39 5.37 -13.48
N CYS A 52 -6.47 5.63 -12.72
CA CYS A 52 -7.30 4.61 -12.09
C CYS A 52 -8.37 4.01 -13.02
N GLU A 53 -8.56 4.55 -14.22
CA GLU A 53 -9.48 4.02 -15.24
C GLU A 53 -8.79 2.97 -16.14
N ASN A 54 -7.48 2.81 -16.01
CA ASN A 54 -6.70 1.88 -16.82
C ASN A 54 -6.61 0.49 -16.15
N ASP A 55 -7.17 -0.52 -16.82
CA ASP A 55 -7.21 -1.91 -16.32
C ASP A 55 -5.82 -2.51 -16.02
N GLU A 56 -4.81 -2.14 -16.80
CA GLU A 56 -3.44 -2.62 -16.60
C GLU A 56 -2.87 -2.05 -15.30
N CYS A 57 -3.01 -0.74 -15.09
CA CYS A 57 -2.65 -0.06 -13.85
C CYS A 57 -3.30 -0.74 -12.64
N LEU A 58 -4.62 -0.95 -12.70
CA LEU A 58 -5.37 -1.59 -11.62
C LEU A 58 -4.92 -3.03 -11.37
N THR A 59 -4.54 -3.77 -12.42
CA THR A 59 -4.03 -5.14 -12.31
C THR A 59 -2.73 -5.19 -11.53
N TYR A 60 -1.78 -4.28 -11.76
CA TYR A 60 -0.56 -4.23 -10.96
C TYR A 60 -0.84 -3.89 -9.51
N PHE A 61 -1.64 -2.85 -9.24
CA PHE A 61 -2.00 -2.50 -7.87
C PHE A 61 -2.67 -3.67 -7.14
N LYS A 62 -3.61 -4.35 -7.79
CA LYS A 62 -4.33 -5.49 -7.22
C LYS A 62 -3.37 -6.58 -6.71
N ARG A 63 -2.24 -6.82 -7.39
CA ARG A 63 -1.25 -7.82 -6.95
C ARG A 63 -0.59 -7.50 -5.62
N LEU A 64 -0.42 -6.22 -5.27
CA LEU A 64 0.01 -5.86 -3.92
C LEU A 64 -1.02 -6.31 -2.87
N GLY A 65 -2.31 -6.21 -3.20
CA GLY A 65 -3.42 -6.60 -2.32
C GLY A 65 -3.72 -8.11 -2.25
N ASP A 66 -3.22 -8.88 -3.21
CA ASP A 66 -3.36 -10.34 -3.24
C ASP A 66 -2.38 -11.05 -2.29
N VAL A 67 -1.34 -10.36 -1.82
CA VAL A 67 -0.36 -10.89 -0.86
C VAL A 67 -1.05 -11.21 0.48
N ASP A 68 -0.87 -12.44 0.93
CA ASP A 68 -1.40 -12.92 2.20
C ASP A 68 -0.39 -12.68 3.32
N VAL A 69 -0.67 -11.66 4.13
CA VAL A 69 0.21 -11.11 5.17
C VAL A 69 0.84 -12.17 6.09
N PHE A 70 0.14 -13.28 6.35
CA PHE A 70 0.62 -14.31 7.29
C PHE A 70 0.80 -15.70 6.67
N ASN A 71 0.57 -15.84 5.36
CA ASN A 71 0.81 -17.10 4.64
C ASN A 71 1.93 -17.00 3.60
N ASP A 72 2.22 -15.80 3.10
CA ASP A 72 3.29 -15.57 2.14
C ASP A 72 4.67 -15.37 2.82
N ASP A 73 5.72 -15.39 1.99
CA ASP A 73 7.07 -15.12 2.43
C ASP A 73 7.19 -13.74 3.10
N LYS A 74 7.85 -13.71 4.26
CA LYS A 74 8.01 -12.50 5.08
C LYS A 74 8.67 -11.35 4.33
N LEU A 75 9.63 -11.61 3.45
CA LEU A 75 10.28 -10.56 2.65
C LEU A 75 9.32 -9.99 1.61
N VAL A 76 8.40 -10.81 1.08
CA VAL A 76 7.33 -10.36 0.18
C VAL A 76 6.39 -9.41 0.91
N VAL A 77 5.86 -9.85 2.06
CA VAL A 77 4.94 -9.05 2.87
C VAL A 77 5.59 -7.72 3.27
N PHE A 78 6.85 -7.75 3.71
CA PHE A 78 7.56 -6.53 4.10
C PHE A 78 7.80 -5.60 2.91
N GLY A 79 8.20 -6.14 1.76
CA GLY A 79 8.37 -5.35 0.54
C GLY A 79 7.07 -4.64 0.13
N VAL A 80 5.92 -5.30 0.23
CA VAL A 80 4.61 -4.71 -0.05
C VAL A 80 4.25 -3.62 0.97
N ILE A 81 4.47 -3.87 2.27
CA ILE A 81 4.26 -2.85 3.32
C ILE A 81 5.09 -1.61 3.03
N GLU A 82 6.40 -1.76 2.81
CA GLU A 82 7.28 -0.62 2.51
C GLU A 82 6.85 0.09 1.22
N THR A 83 6.38 -0.66 0.22
CA THR A 83 5.91 -0.08 -1.05
C THR A 83 4.72 0.84 -0.78
N PHE A 84 3.72 0.38 -0.03
CA PHE A 84 2.58 1.21 0.34
C PHE A 84 3.02 2.41 1.19
N LEU A 85 3.85 2.22 2.21
CA LEU A 85 4.36 3.32 3.03
C LEU A 85 5.05 4.40 2.18
N GLY A 86 5.86 4.01 1.20
CA GLY A 86 6.47 4.98 0.28
C GLY A 86 5.45 5.72 -0.60
N LEU A 87 4.30 5.12 -0.93
CA LEU A 87 3.22 5.81 -1.63
C LEU A 87 2.46 6.80 -0.72
N LEU A 88 2.40 6.53 0.58
CA LEU A 88 1.82 7.44 1.56
C LEU A 88 2.66 8.71 1.73
N ASP A 89 3.98 8.58 1.61
CA ASP A 89 4.93 9.69 1.71
C ASP A 89 5.10 10.47 0.39
N ALA A 90 4.43 10.04 -0.68
CA ALA A 90 4.48 10.72 -1.97
C ALA A 90 3.87 12.14 -1.89
N PRO A 91 4.40 13.13 -2.64
CA PRO A 91 3.81 14.47 -2.67
C PRO A 91 2.34 14.44 -3.09
N LYS A 92 1.54 15.33 -2.50
CA LYS A 92 0.07 15.27 -2.50
C LYS A 92 -0.58 14.82 -3.81
N GLU A 93 -0.29 15.48 -4.94
CA GLU A 93 -0.90 15.15 -6.24
C GLU A 93 -0.59 13.71 -6.69
N ARG A 94 0.64 13.26 -6.46
CA ARG A 94 1.11 11.90 -6.81
C ARG A 94 0.59 10.86 -5.84
N GLY A 95 0.52 11.23 -4.56
CA GLY A 95 -0.12 10.42 -3.52
C GLY A 95 -1.62 10.24 -3.79
N ASP A 96 -2.33 11.29 -4.20
CA ASP A 96 -3.77 11.22 -4.51
C ASP A 96 -4.05 10.30 -5.71
N ALA A 97 -3.27 10.40 -6.78
CA ALA A 97 -3.37 9.48 -7.92
C ALA A 97 -3.12 8.02 -7.50
N SER A 98 -2.10 7.79 -6.67
CA SER A 98 -1.78 6.47 -6.15
C SER A 98 -2.89 5.93 -5.23
N ALA A 99 -3.48 6.78 -4.39
CA ALA A 99 -4.58 6.43 -3.51
C ALA A 99 -5.83 6.05 -4.32
N GLU A 100 -6.13 6.77 -5.39
CA GLU A 100 -7.26 6.48 -6.28
C GLU A 100 -7.08 5.15 -7.00
N CYS A 101 -5.87 4.85 -7.51
CA CYS A 101 -5.56 3.55 -8.10
C CYS A 101 -5.62 2.41 -7.07
N ALA A 102 -5.09 2.63 -5.87
CA ALA A 102 -5.15 1.65 -4.76
C ALA A 102 -6.60 1.39 -4.30
N ARG A 103 -7.45 2.43 -4.33
CA ARG A 103 -8.89 2.34 -4.06
C ARG A 103 -9.61 1.54 -5.14
N ALA A 104 -9.46 1.94 -6.40
CA ALA A 104 -10.15 1.36 -7.55
C ALA A 104 -9.79 -0.13 -7.75
N SER A 105 -8.51 -0.47 -7.59
CA SER A 105 -8.04 -1.87 -7.61
C SER A 105 -8.45 -2.68 -6.38
N GLY A 106 -8.80 -2.02 -5.27
CA GLY A 106 -9.07 -2.64 -3.97
C GLY A 106 -7.82 -3.22 -3.30
N ALA A 107 -6.62 -2.83 -3.74
CA ALA A 107 -5.36 -3.40 -3.28
C ALA A 107 -5.15 -3.23 -1.78
N MET A 108 -5.17 -1.98 -1.31
CA MET A 108 -4.98 -1.63 0.11
C MET A 108 -6.12 -2.20 0.97
N ARG A 109 -7.37 -2.11 0.49
CA ARG A 109 -8.54 -2.71 1.17
C ARG A 109 -8.33 -4.21 1.41
N SER A 110 -7.91 -4.93 0.38
CA SER A 110 -7.73 -6.39 0.44
C SER A 110 -6.56 -6.77 1.33
N PHE A 111 -5.43 -6.06 1.23
CA PHE A 111 -4.25 -6.32 2.04
C PHE A 111 -4.52 -6.15 3.55
N VAL A 112 -5.16 -5.03 3.93
CA VAL A 112 -5.52 -4.75 5.33
C VAL A 112 -6.56 -5.77 5.84
N SER A 113 -7.61 -6.03 5.07
CA SER A 113 -8.67 -6.96 5.47
C SER A 113 -8.13 -8.38 5.68
N ARG A 114 -7.29 -8.88 4.76
CA ARG A 114 -6.63 -10.19 4.87
C ARG A 114 -5.76 -10.27 6.12
N GLY A 115 -4.98 -9.23 6.42
CA GLY A 115 -4.13 -9.20 7.61
C GLY A 115 -4.93 -9.32 8.92
N PHE A 116 -6.02 -8.56 9.06
CA PHE A 116 -6.89 -8.68 10.24
C PHE A 116 -7.59 -10.05 10.32
N ASN A 117 -8.16 -10.53 9.23
CA ASN A 117 -8.87 -11.82 9.20
C ASN A 117 -7.93 -13.01 9.49
N ALA A 118 -6.70 -12.97 8.98
CA ALA A 118 -5.68 -13.97 9.28
C ALA A 118 -5.32 -13.97 10.76
N MET A 119 -5.07 -12.79 11.37
CA MET A 119 -4.79 -12.71 12.81
C MET A 119 -5.97 -13.12 13.70
N ALA A 120 -7.21 -12.95 13.22
CA ALA A 120 -8.41 -13.32 13.97
C ALA A 120 -8.64 -14.84 14.03
N THR A 121 -8.12 -15.57 13.04
CA THR A 121 -8.32 -17.03 12.90
C THR A 121 -7.08 -17.84 13.28
N ARG A 122 -5.95 -17.20 13.55
CA ARG A 122 -4.65 -17.84 13.79
C ARG A 122 -4.00 -17.39 15.09
N ASP A 123 -3.62 -18.37 15.90
CA ASP A 123 -2.88 -18.13 17.14
C ASP A 123 -1.35 -18.06 16.93
N ASP A 124 -0.85 -18.57 15.80
CA ASP A 124 0.58 -18.80 15.51
C ASP A 124 1.25 -17.72 14.63
N CYS A 125 0.68 -16.52 14.56
CA CYS A 125 1.21 -15.44 13.74
C CYS A 125 2.64 -15.02 14.17
N ASP A 126 3.57 -14.91 13.20
CA ASP A 126 4.93 -14.42 13.46
C ASP A 126 4.90 -13.02 14.08
N ARG A 127 5.55 -12.87 15.23
CA ARG A 127 5.53 -11.61 16.00
C ARG A 127 6.04 -10.40 15.22
N ALA A 128 7.06 -10.58 14.37
CA ALA A 128 7.59 -9.46 13.60
C ALA A 128 6.65 -9.09 12.44
N MET A 129 5.94 -10.06 11.84
CA MET A 129 4.89 -9.78 10.87
C MET A 129 3.73 -9.02 11.51
N VAL A 130 3.26 -9.45 12.69
CA VAL A 130 2.21 -8.75 13.45
C VAL A 130 2.63 -7.31 13.74
N LYS A 131 3.85 -7.12 14.29
CA LYS A 131 4.39 -5.80 14.59
C LYS A 131 4.44 -4.90 13.36
N ARG A 132 4.98 -5.41 12.24
CA ARG A 132 5.11 -4.62 11.01
C ARG A 132 3.74 -4.28 10.45
N PHE A 133 2.81 -5.22 10.42
CA PHE A 133 1.45 -5.00 9.95
C PHE A 133 0.69 -3.97 10.82
N MET A 134 0.74 -4.07 12.14
CA MET A 134 0.09 -3.09 13.04
C MET A 134 0.67 -1.69 12.88
N SER A 135 2.00 -1.58 12.79
CA SER A 135 2.68 -0.30 12.53
C SER A 135 2.27 0.29 11.18
N PHE A 136 2.15 -0.56 10.16
CA PHE A 136 1.69 -0.17 8.83
C PHE A 136 0.26 0.36 8.84
N VAL A 137 -0.68 -0.38 9.42
CA VAL A 137 -2.08 0.07 9.51
C VAL A 137 -2.18 1.38 10.29
N LEU A 138 -1.44 1.51 11.40
CA LEU A 138 -1.40 2.76 12.17
C LEU A 138 -0.91 3.94 11.34
N ALA A 139 0.20 3.75 10.60
CA ALA A 139 0.74 4.77 9.72
C ALA A 139 -0.26 5.16 8.62
N CYS A 140 -0.95 4.20 8.02
CA CYS A 140 -1.99 4.48 7.05
C CYS A 140 -3.17 5.25 7.63
N LEU A 141 -3.66 4.87 8.81
CA LEU A 141 -4.76 5.57 9.45
C LEU A 141 -4.37 6.96 9.97
N ARG A 142 -3.09 7.25 10.17
CA ARG A 142 -2.61 8.58 10.59
C ARG A 142 -2.00 9.40 9.46
N CYS A 143 -2.00 8.89 8.25
CA CYS A 143 -1.43 9.59 7.10
C CYS A 143 -2.15 10.93 6.85
N ASP A 144 -1.37 11.98 6.56
CA ASP A 144 -1.88 13.30 6.21
C ASP A 144 -2.66 13.30 4.88
N ASN A 145 -2.39 12.32 4.01
CA ASN A 145 -3.20 12.08 2.82
C ASN A 145 -4.53 11.41 3.23
N ALA A 146 -5.59 12.22 3.33
CA ALA A 146 -6.93 11.78 3.68
C ALA A 146 -7.49 10.70 2.74
N SER A 147 -7.11 10.71 1.45
CA SER A 147 -7.51 9.69 0.47
C SER A 147 -6.92 8.34 0.86
N PHE A 148 -5.61 8.27 1.10
CA PHE A 148 -4.96 7.03 1.56
C PHE A 148 -5.50 6.55 2.90
N ALA A 149 -5.67 7.45 3.87
CA ALA A 149 -6.22 7.10 5.17
C ALA A 149 -7.65 6.56 5.07
N ARG A 150 -8.45 7.05 4.12
CA ARG A 150 -9.78 6.50 3.83
C ARG A 150 -9.69 5.10 3.23
N VAL A 151 -8.84 4.89 2.22
CA VAL A 151 -8.70 3.58 1.56
C VAL A 151 -8.21 2.50 2.54
N ALA A 152 -7.28 2.85 3.43
CA ALA A 152 -6.84 1.92 4.48
C ALA A 152 -7.96 1.57 5.46
N PHE A 153 -8.79 2.56 5.83
CA PHE A 153 -9.94 2.33 6.70
C PHE A 153 -11.01 1.45 6.04
N GLU A 154 -11.22 1.55 4.72
CA GLU A 154 -12.10 0.63 3.98
C GLU A 154 -11.65 -0.83 4.12
N GLY A 155 -10.34 -1.08 4.30
CA GLY A 155 -9.81 -2.40 4.61
C GLY A 155 -10.20 -2.91 6.00
N VAL A 156 -10.24 -2.03 7.00
CA VAL A 156 -10.74 -2.33 8.35
C VAL A 156 -12.24 -2.66 8.30
N GLU A 157 -13.01 -1.88 7.55
CA GLU A 157 -14.44 -2.14 7.36
C GLU A 157 -14.67 -3.47 6.65
N ALA A 158 -13.83 -3.81 5.66
CA ALA A 158 -13.92 -5.05 4.92
C ALA A 158 -13.51 -6.30 5.74
N SER A 159 -12.73 -6.16 6.81
CA SER A 159 -12.51 -7.25 7.79
C SER A 159 -13.66 -7.42 8.79
N GLU A 160 -14.71 -6.61 8.71
CA GLU A 160 -15.64 -6.30 9.79
C GLU A 160 -14.96 -5.55 10.95
N PRO A 161 -15.43 -4.35 11.33
CA PRO A 161 -14.79 -3.55 12.38
C PRO A 161 -14.68 -4.29 13.73
N ALA A 162 -15.64 -5.15 14.07
CA ALA A 162 -15.60 -5.93 15.30
C ALA A 162 -14.39 -6.88 15.35
N VAL A 163 -14.05 -7.52 14.24
CA VAL A 163 -12.89 -8.42 14.11
C VAL A 163 -11.61 -7.62 14.29
N ALA A 164 -11.44 -6.51 13.57
CA ALA A 164 -10.26 -5.66 13.68
C ALA A 164 -10.06 -5.13 15.12
N LEU A 165 -11.13 -4.69 15.77
CA LEU A 165 -11.09 -4.23 17.17
C LEU A 165 -10.70 -5.37 18.13
N GLN A 166 -11.28 -6.56 17.97
CA GLN A 166 -10.96 -7.73 18.80
C GLN A 166 -9.50 -8.16 18.63
N VAL A 167 -9.01 -8.23 17.39
CA VAL A 167 -7.60 -8.53 17.09
C VAL A 167 -6.70 -7.51 17.78
N CYS A 168 -6.98 -6.21 17.63
CA CYS A 168 -6.18 -5.18 18.27
C CYS A 168 -6.17 -5.35 19.80
N LEU A 169 -7.33 -5.54 20.43
CA LEU A 169 -7.45 -5.76 21.88
C LEU A 169 -6.61 -6.95 22.36
N SER A 170 -6.72 -8.09 21.67
CA SER A 170 -6.01 -9.33 22.01
C SER A 170 -4.48 -9.20 21.96
N ARG A 171 -3.97 -8.20 21.23
CA ARG A 171 -2.53 -7.99 21.01
C ARG A 171 -1.96 -6.79 21.79
N THR A 172 -2.79 -5.98 22.46
CA THR A 172 -2.32 -4.76 23.16
C THR A 172 -1.24 -4.99 24.21
N ALA A 173 -1.20 -6.16 24.84
CA ALA A 173 -0.17 -6.51 25.82
C ALA A 173 1.21 -6.79 25.19
N GLU A 174 1.25 -7.20 23.92
CA GLU A 174 2.47 -7.63 23.23
C GLU A 174 2.92 -6.64 22.15
N GLU A 175 1.98 -5.89 21.56
CA GLU A 175 2.23 -4.94 20.47
C GLU A 175 1.59 -3.57 20.78
N PRO A 176 2.38 -2.56 21.20
CA PRO A 176 1.86 -1.23 21.53
C PRO A 176 1.07 -0.58 20.39
N ALA A 177 1.47 -0.78 19.13
CA ALA A 177 0.76 -0.22 17.98
C ALA A 177 -0.69 -0.75 17.89
N ALA A 178 -0.97 -1.95 18.39
CA ALA A 178 -2.32 -2.52 18.36
C ALA A 178 -3.31 -1.68 19.21
N ALA A 179 -2.87 -1.14 20.36
CA ALA A 179 -3.70 -0.26 21.18
C ALA A 179 -4.01 1.07 20.46
N GLU A 180 -3.02 1.59 19.73
CA GLU A 180 -3.17 2.82 18.95
C GLU A 180 -4.08 2.63 17.72
N VAL A 181 -3.94 1.49 17.02
CA VAL A 181 -4.84 1.12 15.92
C VAL A 181 -6.26 0.97 16.43
N TYR A 182 -6.47 0.30 17.57
CA TYR A 182 -7.79 0.19 18.21
C TYR A 182 -8.42 1.56 18.46
N ALA A 183 -7.67 2.48 19.07
CA ALA A 183 -8.16 3.83 19.38
C ALA A 183 -8.52 4.60 18.11
N GLU A 184 -7.68 4.48 17.07
CA GLU A 184 -7.89 5.16 15.79
C GLU A 184 -9.11 4.61 15.03
N ILE A 185 -9.33 3.29 15.06
CA ILE A 185 -10.55 2.68 14.50
C ILE A 185 -11.78 3.19 15.25
N LYS A 186 -11.78 3.15 16.59
CA LYS A 186 -12.90 3.65 17.40
C LYS A 186 -13.21 5.11 17.13
N ARG A 187 -12.19 5.96 17.03
CA ARG A 187 -12.31 7.39 16.75
C ARG A 187 -13.01 7.66 15.42
N ARG A 188 -12.73 6.85 14.39
CA ARG A 188 -13.30 6.99 13.04
C ARG A 188 -14.73 6.43 12.92
N MET A 189 -15.11 5.51 13.80
CA MET A 189 -16.46 4.95 13.87
C MET A 189 -17.44 5.80 14.70
N SER A 190 -16.93 6.76 15.47
CA SER A 190 -17.71 7.63 16.36
C SER A 190 -18.13 8.90 15.62
#